data_AF-A0A2D2LUT7-F1
#
_entry.id   AF-A0A2D2LUT7-F1
#
_cell.length_a   1.000
_cell.length_b   1.000
_cell.length_c   1.000
_cell.angle_alpha   90.00
_cell.angle_beta   90.00
_cell.angle_gamma   90.00
#
_symmetry.space_group_name_H-M   'P 1'
#
loop_
_entity.id
_entity.type
_entity.pdbx_description
1 polymer ?
#
loop_
_entity_poly.entity_id
_entity_poly.type
_entity_poly.pdbx_seq_one_letter_code
_entity_poly.pdbx_strand_id
1 'polypeptide(L)'
;MHGTEDFRLSNWGKAAYCDTLFISRNIDYQAILDFVSKFREREQDGRVTIICVYDSKALNPHTIELLKIAGVDYFVKKEVIDDTPDQYIKQLSNILS
;
A
#
# COMPACT_ATOMS: atom_id res chain seq x y z
N MET A 1 -31.09 -9.84 -10.80
CA MET A 1 -30.42 -8.53 -10.74
C MET A 1 -29.23 -8.68 -9.79
N HIS A 2 -28.02 -8.78 -10.34
CA HIS A 2 -26.77 -8.84 -9.57
C HIS A 2 -26.41 -7.41 -9.15
N GLY A 3 -26.44 -7.13 -7.85
CA GLY A 3 -25.87 -5.92 -7.27
C GLY A 3 -24.50 -6.26 -6.72
N THR A 4 -23.45 -5.87 -7.45
CA THR A 4 -22.10 -5.70 -6.91
C THR A 4 -22.19 -4.75 -5.72
N GLU A 5 -21.92 -5.25 -4.52
CA GLU A 5 -21.81 -4.42 -3.33
C GLU A 5 -20.57 -3.55 -3.49
N ASP A 6 -20.79 -2.34 -4.00
CA ASP A 6 -19.87 -1.22 -3.92
C ASP A 6 -19.40 -1.11 -2.47
N PHE A 7 -18.12 -1.37 -2.24
CA PHE A 7 -17.44 -1.13 -0.97
C PHE A 7 -17.46 0.38 -0.71
N ARG A 8 -18.60 0.87 -0.18
CA ARG A 8 -18.80 2.28 0.10
C ARG A 8 -17.87 2.68 1.24
N LEU A 9 -16.89 3.49 0.89
CA LEU A 9 -15.99 4.26 1.75
C LEU A 9 -16.74 5.31 2.62
N SER A 10 -17.96 5.04 3.05
CA SER A 10 -18.89 6.06 3.57
C SER A 10 -18.80 6.31 5.08
N ASN A 11 -17.79 5.81 5.80
CA ASN A 11 -17.63 6.05 7.24
C ASN A 11 -16.31 6.70 7.68
N TRP A 12 -15.52 7.27 6.77
CA TRP A 12 -14.35 8.08 7.16
C TRP A 12 -14.75 9.55 7.28
N GLY A 13 -15.37 9.89 8.42
CA GLY A 13 -15.56 11.28 8.83
C GLY A 13 -14.20 11.96 9.04
N LYS A 14 -13.94 13.00 8.24
CA LYS A 14 -12.66 13.69 7.96
C LYS A 14 -11.82 12.96 6.91
N ALA A 15 -11.57 13.65 5.80
CA ALA A 15 -10.47 13.33 4.90
C ALA A 15 -9.18 13.26 5.73
N ALA A 16 -8.69 12.06 6.00
CA ALA A 16 -7.40 11.87 6.64
C ALA A 16 -6.34 12.18 5.57
N TYR A 17 -5.71 13.35 5.68
CA TYR A 17 -4.45 13.57 4.98
C TYR A 17 -3.42 12.65 5.62
N CYS A 18 -2.78 11.81 4.80
CA CYS A 18 -1.70 10.95 5.24
C CYS A 18 -0.48 11.24 4.37
N ASP A 19 0.68 11.35 5.00
CA ASP A 19 1.96 11.49 4.28
C ASP A 19 2.48 10.11 3.83
N THR A 20 1.98 9.03 4.43
CA THR A 20 2.41 7.67 4.12
C THR A 20 1.27 6.66 4.18
N LEU A 21 1.23 5.77 3.20
CA LEU A 21 0.31 4.64 3.10
C LEU A 21 1.08 3.32 3.15
N PHE A 22 0.72 2.47 4.11
CA PHE A 22 1.26 1.11 4.22
C PHE A 22 0.29 0.09 3.62
N ILE A 23 0.79 -0.68 2.65
CA ILE A 23 0.03 -1.76 2.01
C ILE A 23 0.52 -3.09 2.58
N SER A 24 -0.40 -3.84 3.18
CA SER A 24 -0.12 -5.12 3.83
C SER A 24 0.25 -6.22 2.84
N ARG A 25 1.18 -7.10 3.25
CA ARG A 25 1.59 -8.30 2.52
C ARG A 25 0.47 -9.30 2.20
N ASN A 26 -0.68 -9.18 2.84
CA ASN A 26 -1.81 -10.09 2.66
C ASN A 26 -2.78 -9.65 1.56
N ILE A 27 -2.50 -8.52 0.90
CA ILE A 27 -3.31 -8.00 -0.21
C ILE A 27 -2.77 -8.58 -1.52
N ASP A 28 -3.67 -9.06 -2.37
CA ASP A 28 -3.30 -9.57 -3.70
C ASP A 28 -2.68 -8.46 -4.56
N TYR A 29 -1.62 -8.80 -5.30
CA TYR A 29 -0.86 -7.81 -6.07
C TYR A 29 -1.68 -7.09 -7.13
N GLN A 30 -2.68 -7.74 -7.73
CA GLN A 30 -3.53 -7.11 -8.73
C GLN A 30 -4.42 -6.04 -8.08
N ALA A 31 -4.92 -6.31 -6.88
CA ALA A 31 -5.66 -5.33 -6.10
C ALA A 31 -4.78 -4.13 -5.68
N ILE A 32 -3.51 -4.38 -5.33
CA ILE A 32 -2.54 -3.31 -5.06
C ILE A 32 -2.32 -2.46 -6.32
N LEU A 33 -2.08 -3.10 -7.47
CA LEU A 33 -1.82 -2.42 -8.73
C LEU A 33 -3.00 -1.52 -9.13
N ASP A 34 -4.22 -2.06 -9.10
CA ASP A 34 -5.45 -1.33 -9.43
C ASP A 34 -5.70 -0.15 -8.47
N PHE A 35 -5.45 -0.36 -7.18
CA PHE A 35 -5.59 0.68 -6.16
C PHE A 35 -4.57 1.80 -6.37
N VAL A 36 -3.28 1.47 -6.47
CA VAL A 36 -2.20 2.47 -6.56
C VAL A 36 -2.34 3.29 -7.84
N SER A 37 -2.68 2.65 -8.96
CA SER A 37 -2.89 3.34 -10.24
C SER A 37 -3.99 4.39 -10.12
N LYS A 38 -5.16 4.01 -9.61
CA LYS A 38 -6.30 4.94 -9.41
C LYS A 38 -6.02 5.99 -8.33
N PHE A 39 -5.24 5.63 -7.31
CA PHE A 39 -4.86 6.54 -6.25
C PHE A 39 -3.94 7.64 -6.81
N ARG A 40 -2.90 7.28 -7.56
CA ARG A 40 -1.97 8.23 -8.17
C ARG A 40 -2.60 9.11 -9.23
N GLU A 41 -3.58 8.62 -9.98
CA GLU A 41 -4.38 9.47 -10.88
C GLU A 41 -5.13 10.60 -10.14
N ARG A 42 -5.50 10.37 -8.88
CA ARG A 42 -6.25 11.33 -8.04
C ARG A 42 -5.33 12.17 -7.16
N GLU A 43 -4.18 11.61 -6.80
CA GLU A 43 -3.15 12.22 -5.98
C GLU A 43 -2.20 13.00 -6.90
N GLN A 44 -2.65 14.18 -7.35
CA GLN A 44 -2.02 14.96 -8.42
C GLN A 44 -0.58 15.44 -8.11
N ASP A 45 -0.14 15.39 -6.85
CA ASP A 45 1.10 16.03 -6.40
C ASP A 45 2.17 15.05 -5.91
N GLY A 46 1.95 13.73 -5.94
CA GLY A 46 2.93 12.74 -5.48
C GLY A 46 3.27 12.82 -3.99
N ARG A 47 2.45 13.47 -3.16
CA ARG A 47 2.75 13.81 -1.76
C ARG A 47 2.72 12.61 -0.82
N VAL A 48 1.94 11.58 -1.16
CA VAL A 48 1.78 10.41 -0.30
C VAL A 48 2.83 9.37 -0.65
N THR A 49 3.66 9.00 0.32
CA THR A 49 4.61 7.90 0.17
C THR A 49 3.89 6.56 0.31
N ILE A 50 3.98 5.70 -0.67
CA ILE A 50 3.34 4.38 -0.67
C ILE A 50 4.41 3.31 -0.43
N ILE A 51 4.22 2.55 0.65
CA ILE A 51 5.14 1.49 1.09
C ILE A 51 4.42 0.16 1.00
N CYS A 52 4.88 -0.72 0.12
CA CYS A 52 4.37 -2.08 -0.01
C CYS A 52 5.18 -3.04 0.85
N VAL A 53 4.53 -3.65 1.83
CA VAL A 53 5.11 -4.73 2.62
C VAL A 53 4.85 -6.04 1.89
N TYR A 54 5.86 -6.89 1.73
CA TYR A 54 5.69 -8.12 0.98
C TYR A 54 6.48 -9.30 1.50
N ASP A 55 6.01 -10.49 1.16
CA ASP A 55 6.74 -11.75 1.29
C ASP A 55 7.33 -12.10 -0.09
N SER A 56 8.61 -12.48 -0.16
CA SER A 56 9.24 -12.90 -1.42
C SER A 56 8.61 -14.14 -2.05
N LYS A 57 7.81 -14.90 -1.29
CA LYS A 57 7.00 -16.00 -1.85
C LYS A 57 5.78 -15.49 -2.61
N ALA A 58 5.30 -14.29 -2.29
CA ALA A 58 4.08 -13.70 -2.84
C ALA A 58 4.35 -12.73 -4.00
N LEU A 59 5.47 -12.01 -3.99
CA LEU A 59 5.86 -11.10 -5.07
C LEU A 59 7.17 -11.53 -5.72
N ASN A 60 7.10 -11.81 -7.02
CA ASN A 60 8.28 -12.03 -7.85
C ASN A 60 8.86 -10.68 -8.34
N PRO A 61 10.10 -10.66 -8.88
CA PRO A 61 10.74 -9.42 -9.33
C PRO A 61 9.93 -8.64 -10.38
N HIS A 62 9.26 -9.33 -11.30
CA HIS A 62 8.46 -8.70 -12.34
C HIS A 62 7.25 -7.95 -11.75
N THR A 63 6.56 -8.56 -10.78
CA THR A 63 5.44 -7.91 -10.10
C THR A 63 5.89 -6.67 -9.31
N ILE A 64 7.08 -6.71 -8.69
CA ILE A 64 7.65 -5.54 -8.00
C ILE A 64 7.88 -4.39 -8.99
N GLU A 65 8.37 -4.67 -10.20
CA GLU A 65 8.56 -3.66 -11.23
C GLU A 65 7.23 -3.03 -11.67
N LEU A 66 6.18 -3.84 -11.87
CA LEU A 66 4.85 -3.33 -12.21
C LEU A 66 4.29 -2.40 -11.14
N LEU A 67 4.46 -2.76 -9.86
CA LEU A 67 4.01 -1.94 -8.73
C LEU A 67 4.81 -0.63 -8.60
N LYS A 68 6.11 -0.63 -8.93
CA LYS A 68 6.90 0.61 -9.02
C LYS A 68 6.36 1.53 -10.11
N ILE A 69 6.09 0.99 -11.30
CA ILE A 69 5.56 1.76 -12.43
C ILE A 69 4.19 2.37 -12.08
N ALA A 70 3.35 1.63 -11.35
CA ALA A 70 2.06 2.14 -10.89
C ALA A 70 2.19 3.26 -9.84
N GLY A 71 3.34 3.38 -9.17
CA GLY A 71 3.63 4.46 -8.24
C GLY A 71 3.77 4.04 -6.77
N VAL A 72 4.16 2.79 -6.49
CA VAL A 72 4.68 2.39 -5.17
C VAL A 72 6.12 2.86 -5.01
N ASP A 73 6.42 3.58 -3.93
CA ASP A 73 7.73 4.20 -3.70
C ASP A 73 8.73 3.23 -3.06
N TYR A 74 8.28 2.46 -2.07
CA TYR A 74 9.15 1.57 -1.30
C TYR A 74 8.58 0.17 -1.14
N PHE A 75 9.50 -0.80 -1.06
CA PHE A 75 9.16 -2.20 -0.86
C PHE A 75 9.90 -2.73 0.37
N VAL A 76 9.15 -3.23 1.34
CA VAL A 76 9.70 -3.77 2.58
C VAL A 76 9.43 -5.27 2.61
N LYS A 77 10.49 -6.07 2.47
CA LYS A 77 10.40 -7.52 2.60
C LYS A 77 10.23 -7.88 4.07
N LYS A 78 9.13 -8.55 4.44
CA LYS A 78 8.88 -9.04 5.80
C LYS A 78 8.31 -10.45 5.78
N GLU A 79 9.17 -11.43 6.04
CA GLU A 79 8.81 -12.87 6.01
C GLU A 79 8.02 -13.30 7.27
N VAL A 80 8.19 -12.62 8.41
CA VAL A 80 7.51 -12.91 9.69
C VAL A 80 6.97 -11.61 10.32
N ILE A 81 5.74 -11.65 10.85
CA ILE A 81 5.12 -10.54 11.60
C ILE A 81 5.31 -10.82 13.11
N ASP A 82 6.54 -10.74 13.59
CA ASP A 82 6.84 -10.93 15.04
C ASP A 82 6.88 -9.61 15.81
N ASP A 83 6.91 -8.47 15.10
CA ASP A 83 6.85 -7.16 15.73
C ASP A 83 5.40 -6.71 15.83
N THR A 84 5.01 -6.23 17.01
CA THR A 84 3.75 -5.49 17.19
C THR A 84 3.67 -4.35 16.15
N PRO A 85 2.48 -4.00 15.62
CA PRO A 85 2.33 -2.94 14.61
C PRO A 85 3.05 -1.64 14.96
N ASP A 86 3.13 -1.28 16.25
CA ASP A 86 3.83 -0.10 16.75
C ASP A 86 5.36 -0.15 16.57
N GLN A 87 5.98 -1.32 16.79
CA GLN A 87 7.41 -1.51 16.53
C GLN A 87 7.72 -1.45 15.04
N TYR A 88 6.81 -1.97 14.21
CA TYR A 88 6.95 -1.90 12.76
C TYR A 88 6.87 -0.45 12.25
N ILE A 89 5.90 0.34 12.74
CA ILE A 89 5.78 1.77 12.40
C ILE A 89 7.04 2.55 12.82
N LYS A 90 7.62 2.25 13.99
CA LYS A 90 8.90 2.86 14.44
C LYS A 90 10.10 2.49 13.57
N GLN A 91 10.15 1.27 13.04
CA GLN A 91 11.22 0.90 12.10
C GLN A 91 11.06 1.64 10.77
N LEU A 92 9.82 1.85 10.33
CA LEU A 92 9.51 2.55 9.09
C LEU A 92 9.75 4.07 9.20
N SER A 93 9.55 4.68 10.37
CA SER A 93 9.89 6.09 10.57
C SER A 93 11.39 6.38 10.38
N ASN A 94 12.25 5.39 10.63
CA ASN A 94 13.69 5.51 10.37
C ASN A 94 14.04 5.47 8.87
N ILE A 95 13.15 4.97 8.02
CA ILE A 95 13.32 4.96 6.55
C ILE A 95 12.89 6.31 5.95
N LEU A 96 11.96 7.00 6.62
CA LEU A 96 11.39 8.28 6.19
C LEU A 96 12.09 9.51 6.80
N SER A 97 13.12 9.31 7.62
CA SER A 97 13.98 10.37 8.19
C SER A 97 15.20 10.61 7.33
#